data_AF-A0A5P2D8F8-F1
#
_entry.id   AF-A0A5P2D8F8-F1
#
_cell.length_a   1.000
_cell.length_b   1.000
_cell.length_c   1.000
_cell.angle_alpha   90.00
_cell.angle_beta   90.00
_cell.angle_gamma   90.00
#
_symmetry.space_group_name_H-M   'P 1'
#
loop_
_entity.id
_entity.type
_entity.pdbx_description
1 polymer ?
#
loop_
_entity_poly.entity_id
_entity_poly.type
_entity_poly.pdbx_seq_one_letter_code
_entity_poly.pdbx_strand_id
1 'polypeptide(L)'
;MHRRDTDVGIQAPAPPYLRVAVTISAQESIVQVISDLLVEKFEVPAEEVRPDAPMRELLTDSLMVVEMAIAVHETLGVKVEEDELRGTTLAEFAEAVGARRTAR
;
A
#
# COMPACT_ATOMS: atom_id res chain seq x y z
N MET A 1 30.66 -28.80 -53.70
CA MET A 1 31.59 -29.12 -52.59
C MET A 1 31.47 -28.00 -51.57
N HIS A 2 31.29 -28.39 -50.29
CA HIS A 2 31.84 -27.76 -49.08
C HIS A 2 31.59 -26.26 -48.80
N ARG A 3 31.10 -25.80 -47.65
CA ARG A 3 30.43 -26.36 -46.46
C ARG A 3 29.68 -25.18 -45.81
N ARG A 4 28.73 -25.56 -44.97
CA ARG A 4 28.04 -24.81 -43.91
C ARG A 4 28.99 -23.90 -43.13
N ASP A 5 28.50 -22.75 -42.65
CA ASP A 5 28.49 -22.39 -41.23
C ASP A 5 27.64 -21.11 -41.07
N THR A 6 26.38 -21.22 -40.61
CA THR A 6 26.01 -21.01 -39.20
C THR A 6 26.19 -19.54 -38.79
N ASP A 7 25.29 -18.66 -39.23
CA ASP A 7 25.08 -17.37 -38.54
C ASP A 7 24.13 -17.62 -37.36
N VAL A 8 24.69 -18.26 -36.34
CA VAL A 8 24.08 -18.36 -35.01
C VAL A 8 24.54 -17.16 -34.21
N GLY A 9 23.57 -16.32 -33.86
CA GLY A 9 23.47 -15.78 -32.51
C GLY A 9 24.32 -14.56 -32.22
N ILE A 10 23.72 -13.39 -32.34
CA ILE A 10 23.73 -12.40 -31.25
C ILE A 10 22.34 -11.79 -31.13
N GLN A 11 21.36 -12.59 -30.71
CA GLN A 11 20.21 -12.03 -30.00
C GLN A 11 20.78 -11.54 -28.66
N ALA A 12 21.15 -10.26 -28.61
CA ALA A 12 21.45 -9.61 -27.36
C ALA A 12 20.26 -9.86 -26.42
N PRO A 13 20.47 -10.36 -25.19
CA PRO A 13 19.38 -10.45 -24.25
C PRO A 13 18.84 -9.03 -24.08
N ALA A 14 17.54 -8.86 -24.33
CA ALA A 14 16.84 -7.67 -23.85
C ALA A 14 17.24 -7.50 -22.37
N PRO A 15 17.65 -6.30 -21.93
CA PRO A 15 17.93 -6.09 -20.52
C PRO A 15 16.69 -6.56 -19.75
N PRO A 16 16.86 -7.28 -18.63
CA PRO A 16 15.72 -7.52 -17.76
C PRO A 16 15.31 -6.12 -17.32
N TYR A 17 14.25 -5.58 -17.92
CA TYR A 17 13.51 -4.51 -17.32
C TYR A 17 13.11 -5.09 -15.98
N LEU A 18 13.85 -4.68 -14.95
CA LEU A 18 13.59 -5.01 -13.57
C LEU A 18 12.08 -4.94 -13.42
N ARG A 19 11.46 -6.04 -12.97
CA ARG A 19 10.08 -6.04 -12.52
C ARG A 19 10.01 -5.16 -11.28
N VAL A 20 10.06 -3.85 -11.46
CA VAL A 20 9.87 -2.82 -10.44
C VAL A 20 8.73 -1.95 -10.96
N ALA A 21 7.51 -2.47 -10.88
CA ALA A 21 6.29 -1.69 -11.08
C ALA A 21 5.01 -2.38 -10.57
N VAL A 22 5.09 -3.31 -9.62
CA VAL A 22 3.90 -3.82 -8.90
C VAL A 22 4.15 -3.70 -7.40
N THR A 23 4.54 -2.50 -6.96
CA THR A 23 4.65 -2.23 -5.53
C THR A 23 4.27 -0.79 -5.24
N ILE A 24 4.66 0.13 -6.13
CA ILE A 24 4.21 1.54 -6.08
C ILE A 24 2.69 1.62 -6.23
N SER A 25 2.09 0.90 -7.18
CA SER A 25 0.63 0.98 -7.44
C SER A 25 -0.27 0.38 -6.33
N ALA A 26 0.22 -0.57 -5.54
CA ALA A 26 -0.57 -1.21 -4.48
C ALA A 26 -0.45 -0.46 -3.15
N GLN A 27 0.77 -0.02 -2.81
CA GLN A 27 1.01 0.76 -1.59
C GLN A 27 0.44 2.17 -1.69
N GLU A 28 0.68 2.86 -2.81
CA GLU A 28 0.14 4.20 -3.06
C GLU A 28 -1.40 4.17 -3.14
N SER A 29 -1.99 3.11 -3.68
CA SER A 29 -3.45 2.94 -3.63
C SER A 29 -4.00 2.63 -2.24
N ILE A 30 -3.27 1.91 -1.37
CA ILE A 30 -3.72 1.68 0.01
C ILE A 30 -3.63 2.94 0.86
N VAL A 31 -2.53 3.70 0.75
CA VAL A 31 -2.41 5.01 1.40
C VAL A 31 -3.53 5.92 0.94
N GLN A 32 -3.83 5.97 -0.36
CA GLN A 32 -4.94 6.77 -0.89
C GLN A 32 -6.28 6.32 -0.32
N VAL A 33 -6.60 5.02 -0.33
CA VAL A 33 -7.87 4.51 0.22
C VAL A 33 -8.03 4.85 1.69
N ILE A 34 -6.97 4.71 2.50
CA ILE A 34 -7.03 5.05 3.93
C ILE A 34 -7.16 6.57 4.11
N SER A 35 -6.51 7.36 3.26
CA SER A 35 -6.64 8.83 3.26
C SER A 35 -8.07 9.26 2.91
N ASP A 36 -8.67 8.64 1.90
CA ASP A 36 -10.06 8.92 1.50
C ASP A 36 -11.02 8.54 2.62
N LEU A 37 -10.81 7.41 3.31
CA LEU A 37 -11.60 7.06 4.50
C LEU A 37 -11.47 8.15 5.58
N LEU A 38 -10.27 8.61 5.89
CA LEU A 38 -10.04 9.66 6.90
C LEU A 38 -10.76 10.96 6.54
N VAL A 39 -10.68 11.40 5.28
CA VAL A 39 -11.30 12.66 4.84
C VAL A 39 -12.83 12.53 4.71
N GLU A 40 -13.30 11.49 4.02
CA GLU A 40 -14.71 11.38 3.64
C GLU A 40 -15.59 10.78 4.74
N LYS A 41 -15.09 9.80 5.49
CA LYS A 41 -15.87 9.11 6.53
C LYS A 41 -15.65 9.71 7.91
N PHE A 42 -14.40 10.03 8.25
CA PHE A 42 -14.03 10.55 9.57
C PHE A 42 -13.95 12.07 9.61
N GLU A 43 -14.20 12.75 8.49
CA GLU A 43 -14.18 14.21 8.35
C GLU A 43 -12.87 14.85 8.85
N VAL A 44 -11.76 14.12 8.75
CA VAL A 44 -10.42 14.61 9.09
C VAL A 44 -10.00 15.64 8.03
N PRO A 45 -9.49 16.83 8.41
CA PRO A 45 -9.03 17.82 7.45
C PRO A 45 -7.93 17.25 6.54
N ALA A 46 -8.06 17.43 5.23
CA ALA A 46 -7.14 16.84 4.24
C ALA A 46 -5.68 17.32 4.43
N GLU A 47 -5.48 18.51 4.98
CA GLU A 47 -4.17 19.06 5.33
C GLU A 47 -3.47 18.35 6.51
N GLU A 48 -4.24 17.66 7.34
CA GLU A 48 -3.74 16.85 8.45
C GLU A 48 -3.39 15.42 8.01
N VAL A 49 -4.03 14.93 6.95
CA VAL A 49 -3.80 13.59 6.37
C VAL A 49 -2.49 13.58 5.58
N ARG A 50 -1.38 13.31 6.29
CA ARG A 50 -0.03 13.20 5.70
C ARG A 50 0.58 11.83 5.98
N PRO A 51 1.50 11.34 5.13
CA PRO A 51 2.15 10.03 5.33
C PRO A 51 2.81 9.86 6.70
N ASP A 52 3.37 10.94 7.24
CA ASP A 52 4.06 10.98 8.53
C ASP A 52 3.14 11.32 9.72
N ALA A 53 1.85 11.57 9.47
CA ALA A 53 0.90 11.91 10.51
C ALA A 53 0.64 10.68 11.40
N PRO A 54 0.77 10.81 12.74
CA PRO A 54 0.42 9.74 13.67
C PRO A 54 -1.08 9.45 13.60
N MET A 55 -1.45 8.19 13.40
CA MET A 55 -2.86 7.78 13.29
C MET A 55 -3.67 8.11 14.56
N ARG A 56 -3.02 8.09 15.74
CA ARG A 56 -3.61 8.52 17.03
C ARG A 56 -3.99 10.01 17.08
N GLU A 57 -3.40 10.84 16.22
CA GLU A 57 -3.68 12.28 16.13
C GLU A 57 -4.81 12.54 15.12
N LEU A 58 -4.95 11.68 14.11
CA LEU A 58 -6.06 11.72 13.14
C LEU A 58 -7.34 11.09 13.70
N LEU A 59 -7.22 10.07 14.55
CA LEU A 59 -8.35 9.36 15.18
C LEU A 59 -8.44 9.75 16.65
N THR A 60 -8.97 10.94 16.91
CA THR A 60 -8.87 11.63 18.20
C THR A 60 -9.69 10.99 19.33
N ASP A 61 -10.70 10.20 19.01
CA ASP A 61 -11.52 9.49 19.99
C ASP A 61 -11.45 7.95 19.83
N SER A 62 -11.92 7.24 20.85
CA SER A 62 -11.89 5.77 20.86
C SER A 62 -12.84 5.14 19.85
N LEU A 63 -13.97 5.77 19.56
CA LEU A 63 -14.96 5.25 18.62
C LEU A 63 -14.41 5.31 17.18
N MET A 64 -13.73 6.40 16.82
CA MET A 64 -13.07 6.56 15.53
C MET A 64 -12.05 5.44 15.26
N VAL A 65 -11.30 5.01 16.27
CA VAL A 65 -10.34 3.90 16.11
C VAL A 65 -11.05 2.57 15.83
N VAL A 66 -12.13 2.27 16.55
CA VAL A 66 -12.96 1.08 16.31
C VAL A 66 -13.58 1.12 14.91
N GLU A 67 -14.14 2.26 14.53
CA GLU A 67 -14.78 2.45 13.24
C GLU A 67 -13.79 2.42 12.07
N MET A 68 -12.55 2.88 12.28
CA MET A 68 -11.47 2.77 11.30
C MET A 68 -11.09 1.30 11.10
N ALA A 69 -10.94 0.53 12.19
CA ALA A 69 -10.66 -0.90 12.09
C ALA A 69 -11.75 -1.65 11.30
N ILE A 70 -13.02 -1.30 11.52
CA ILE A 70 -14.16 -1.83 10.75
C ILE A 70 -14.08 -1.38 9.29
N ALA A 71 -13.84 -0.09 9.02
CA ALA A 71 -13.78 0.45 7.66
C ALA A 71 -12.67 -0.19 6.82
N VAL A 72 -11.50 -0.42 7.40
CA VAL A 72 -10.37 -1.10 6.75
C VAL A 72 -10.72 -2.56 6.45
N HIS A 73 -11.39 -3.25 7.38
CA HIS A 73 -11.84 -4.62 7.13
C HIS A 73 -12.88 -4.69 6.01
N GLU A 74 -13.87 -3.80 6.00
CA GLU A 74 -14.91 -3.76 4.98
C GLU A 74 -14.37 -3.36 3.60
N THR A 75 -13.45 -2.40 3.55
CA THR A 75 -12.93 -1.84 2.29
C THR A 75 -11.79 -2.67 1.71
N LEU A 76 -10.89 -3.17 2.55
CA LEU A 76 -9.64 -3.81 2.13
C LEU A 76 -9.57 -5.31 2.48
N GLY A 77 -10.52 -5.83 3.25
CA GLY A 77 -10.56 -7.23 3.67
C GLY A 77 -9.48 -7.59 4.70
N VAL A 78 -8.89 -6.60 5.36
CA VAL A 78 -7.79 -6.76 6.32
C VAL A 78 -8.29 -6.43 7.72
N LYS A 79 -8.08 -7.35 8.66
CA LYS A 79 -8.30 -7.08 10.09
C LYS A 79 -7.07 -6.38 10.65
N VAL A 80 -7.30 -5.33 11.42
CA VAL A 80 -6.28 -4.52 12.08
C VAL A 80 -6.67 -4.36 13.55
N GLU A 81 -5.67 -4.25 14.42
CA GLU A 81 -5.87 -4.08 15.86
C GLU A 81 -5.83 -2.60 16.24
N GLU A 82 -6.51 -2.22 17.32
CA GLU A 82 -6.52 -0.83 17.79
C GLU A 82 -5.12 -0.33 18.19
N ASP A 83 -4.31 -1.19 18.81
CA ASP A 83 -2.94 -0.85 19.22
C ASP A 83 -2.04 -0.56 18.02
N GLU A 84 -2.26 -1.25 16.89
CA GLU A 84 -1.55 -0.99 15.63
C GLU A 84 -1.92 0.39 15.08
N LEU A 85 -3.22 0.71 15.04
CA LEU A 85 -3.70 2.04 14.65
C LEU A 85 -3.14 3.14 15.56
N ARG A 86 -3.05 2.93 16.87
CA ARG A 86 -2.54 3.96 17.79
C ARG A 86 -1.02 4.11 17.75
N GLY A 87 -0.31 3.06 17.34
CA GLY A 87 1.14 2.98 17.38
C GLY A 87 1.87 3.35 16.09
N THR A 88 1.15 3.72 15.02
CA THR A 88 1.72 3.91 13.69
C THR A 88 1.39 5.27 13.08
N THR A 89 2.19 5.67 12.10
CA THR A 89 1.84 6.73 11.14
C THR A 89 0.95 6.19 10.02
N LEU A 90 0.32 7.09 9.25
CA LEU A 90 -0.51 6.70 8.10
C LEU A 90 0.27 5.81 7.11
N ALA A 91 1.52 6.17 6.78
CA ALA A 91 2.33 5.40 5.85
C ALA A 91 2.67 4.00 6.38
N GLU A 92 3.10 3.91 7.63
CA GLU A 92 3.43 2.63 8.29
C GLU A 92 2.21 1.72 8.38
N PHE A 93 1.05 2.29 8.73
CA PHE A 93 -0.20 1.56 8.79
C PHE A 93 -0.60 1.02 7.42
N ALA A 94 -0.54 1.86 6.37
CA ALA A 94 -0.83 1.45 5.00
C ALA A 94 0.12 0.34 4.51
N GLU A 95 1.40 0.39 4.88
CA GLU A 95 2.38 -0.67 4.62
C GLU A 95 2.04 -1.98 5.31
N ALA A 96 1.69 -1.94 6.59
CA ALA A 96 1.30 -3.12 7.33
C ALA A 96 0.03 -3.76 6.73
N VAL A 97 -0.94 -2.94 6.27
CA VAL A 97 -2.14 -3.41 5.57
C VAL A 97 -1.80 -4.03 4.22
N GLY A 98 -0.95 -3.38 3.42
CA GLY A 98 -0.55 -3.89 2.10
C GLY A 98 0.24 -5.19 2.17
N ALA A 99 1.17 -5.32 3.13
CA ALA A 99 1.89 -6.56 3.38
C ALA A 99 0.93 -7.73 3.61
N ARG A 100 -0.11 -7.55 4.44
CA ARG A 100 -1.12 -8.59 4.70
C ARG A 100 -1.97 -8.95 3.48
N ARG A 101 -2.20 -8.01 2.55
CA ARG A 101 -2.94 -8.29 1.30
C ARG A 101 -2.11 -9.08 0.29
N THR A 102 -0.80 -8.84 0.24
CA THR A 102 0.11 -9.55 -0.68
C THR A 102 0.49 -10.95 -0.21
N ALA A 103 0.41 -11.21 1.10
CA ALA A 103 0.68 -12.52 1.70
C ALA A 103 -0.48 -13.53 1.55
N ARG A 104 -1.57 -13.16 0.85
CA ARG A 104 -2.77 -13.96 0.65
C ARG A 104 -2.77 -14.68 -0.70
#